data_AF-A0A3P6L1F6-F1
#
_entry.id   AF-A0A3P6L1F6-F1
#
_cell.length_a   1.000
_cell.length_b   1.000
_cell.length_c   1.000
_cell.angle_alpha   90.00
_cell.angle_beta   90.00
_cell.angle_gamma   90.00
#
_symmetry.space_group_name_H-M   'P 1'
#
loop_
_entity.id
_entity.type
_entity.pdbx_description
1 polymer ?
#
loop_
_entity_poly.entity_id
_entity_poly.type
_entity_poly.pdbx_seq_one_letter_code
_entity_poly.pdbx_strand_id
1 'polypeptide(L)'
;MGNYIRPLSDAVFTIASDDQWIESLAIQQLHTTANLPNMQRVVGMPDLHPGCGYPIGAAFFSVGRFYPALVGNDIGCGMALWQTDILARKYNADKFEKRLSDLDDVAEESWLEENLPSAFAQHPWCSSLGSIGGGNHFAELQQVDQIINAELFALAGLDAQHLQLLVHSGSRGVPLLSCQACYDPCGYKKSRRASWRTERRSVVSPGR
;
A
#
# COMPACT_ATOMS: atom_id res chain seq x y z
N MET A 1 3.96 -27.22 12.41
CA MET A 1 3.95 -25.74 12.33
C MET A 1 5.38 -25.27 12.42
N GLY A 2 5.97 -24.86 11.30
CA GLY A 2 7.33 -24.32 11.29
C GLY A 2 7.35 -22.98 12.03
N ASN A 3 8.44 -22.69 12.73
CA ASN A 3 8.66 -21.35 13.26
C ASN A 3 9.06 -20.44 12.10
N TYR A 4 8.13 -19.62 11.62
CA TYR A 4 8.40 -18.67 10.53
C TYR A 4 9.24 -17.47 10.96
N ILE A 5 9.48 -17.30 12.27
CA ILE A 5 10.30 -16.21 12.82
C ILE A 5 11.75 -16.67 12.87
N ARG A 6 12.61 -16.03 12.09
CA ARG A 6 14.04 -16.32 12.00
C ARG A 6 14.88 -15.20 12.60
N PRO A 7 15.65 -15.47 13.66
CA PRO A 7 16.64 -14.51 14.15
C PRO A 7 17.84 -14.45 13.19
N LEU A 8 18.22 -13.25 12.77
CA LEU A 8 19.46 -12.97 12.03
C LEU A 8 20.52 -12.35 12.94
N SER A 9 20.09 -11.67 14.01
CA SER A 9 20.92 -11.21 15.13
C SER A 9 20.04 -10.97 16.36
N ASP A 10 20.60 -10.46 17.46
CA ASP A 10 19.85 -10.12 18.68
C ASP A 10 18.70 -9.10 18.44
N ALA A 11 18.86 -8.24 17.43
CA ALA A 11 17.91 -7.16 17.12
C ALA A 11 17.21 -7.32 15.76
N VAL A 12 17.67 -8.23 14.90
CA VAL A 12 17.18 -8.39 13.51
C VAL A 12 16.51 -9.74 13.35
N PHE A 13 15.28 -9.72 12.82
CA PHE A 13 14.47 -10.90 12.57
C PHE A 13 13.88 -10.86 11.16
N THR A 14 13.51 -12.01 10.61
CA THR A 14 12.64 -12.11 9.44
C THR A 14 11.47 -13.05 9.70
N ILE A 15 10.34 -12.78 9.07
CA ILE A 15 9.20 -13.68 9.01
C ILE A 15 9.17 -14.29 7.60
N ALA A 16 9.60 -15.53 7.46
CA ALA A 16 9.74 -16.18 6.16
C ALA A 16 9.67 -17.71 6.25
N SER A 17 9.17 -18.36 5.21
CA SER A 17 9.22 -19.83 5.04
C SER A 17 10.59 -20.29 4.52
N ASP A 18 10.88 -21.59 4.62
CA ASP A 18 12.19 -22.19 4.25
C ASP A 18 12.52 -22.04 2.77
N ASP A 19 11.48 -21.98 1.94
CA ASP A 19 11.53 -21.80 0.50
C ASP A 19 11.42 -20.34 0.03
N GLN A 20 11.11 -19.40 0.93
CA GLN A 20 11.03 -17.98 0.57
C GLN A 20 12.45 -17.42 0.36
N TRP A 21 12.76 -17.11 -0.90
CA TRP A 21 13.97 -16.39 -1.25
C TRP A 21 13.83 -14.90 -0.92
N ILE A 22 14.84 -14.34 -0.26
CA ILE A 22 14.92 -12.92 0.09
C ILE A 22 16.24 -12.36 -0.43
N GLU A 23 16.17 -11.19 -1.06
CA GLU A 23 17.33 -10.49 -1.59
C GLU A 23 18.35 -10.13 -0.49
N SER A 24 19.62 -10.47 -0.71
CA SER A 24 20.70 -10.22 0.26
C SER A 24 20.85 -8.73 0.59
N LEU A 25 20.58 -7.84 -0.38
CA LEU A 25 20.61 -6.40 -0.16
C LEU A 25 19.53 -5.95 0.84
N ALA A 26 18.34 -6.54 0.81
CA ALA A 26 17.28 -6.22 1.76
C ALA A 26 17.66 -6.65 3.17
N ILE A 27 18.28 -7.84 3.32
CA ILE A 27 18.84 -8.30 4.59
C ILE A 27 19.92 -7.36 5.11
N GLN A 28 20.85 -6.92 4.25
CA GLN A 28 21.88 -5.94 4.61
C GLN A 28 21.25 -4.61 5.08
N GLN A 29 20.18 -4.16 4.42
CA GLN A 29 19.44 -2.98 4.81
C GLN A 29 18.79 -3.14 6.20
N LEU A 30 18.26 -4.32 6.55
CA LEU A 30 17.77 -4.58 7.93
C LEU A 30 18.89 -4.42 8.96
N HIS A 31 20.07 -5.01 8.72
CA HIS A 31 21.22 -4.87 9.61
C HIS A 31 21.68 -3.41 9.73
N THR A 32 21.67 -2.67 8.62
CA THR A 32 22.00 -1.24 8.62
C THR A 32 21.01 -0.45 9.48
N THR A 33 19.71 -0.69 9.31
CA THR A 33 18.65 -0.04 10.10
C THR A 33 18.75 -0.38 11.59
N ALA A 34 19.16 -1.60 11.94
CA ALA A 34 19.30 -2.02 13.33
C ALA A 34 20.40 -1.27 14.09
N ASN A 35 21.39 -0.71 13.37
CA ASN A 35 22.46 0.11 13.95
C ASN A 35 22.06 1.57 14.19
N LEU A 36 20.83 1.96 13.83
CA LEU A 36 20.35 3.32 14.10
C LEU A 36 20.20 3.57 15.62
N PRO A 37 20.54 4.77 16.12
CA PRO A 37 20.43 5.09 17.55
C PRO A 37 19.05 4.79 18.15
N ASN A 38 19.04 4.11 19.30
CA ASN A 38 17.83 3.70 20.02
C ASN A 38 16.88 2.77 19.25
N MET A 39 17.33 2.16 18.14
CA MET A 39 16.63 1.06 17.49
C MET A 39 16.71 -0.18 18.39
N GLN A 40 15.56 -0.77 18.71
CA GLN A 40 15.45 -1.94 19.57
C GLN A 40 15.24 -3.21 18.76
N ARG A 41 14.37 -3.17 17.74
CA ARG A 41 14.05 -4.33 16.90
C ARG A 41 13.79 -3.92 15.46
N VAL A 42 14.24 -4.77 14.54
CA VAL A 42 14.02 -4.66 13.10
C VAL A 42 13.52 -6.02 12.61
N VAL A 43 12.36 -6.04 11.96
CA VAL A 43 11.73 -7.28 11.49
C VAL A 43 11.40 -7.15 10.01
N GLY A 44 11.99 -8.00 9.18
CA GLY A 44 11.63 -8.15 7.78
C GLY A 44 10.39 -9.04 7.61
N MET A 45 9.44 -8.59 6.79
CA MET A 45 8.21 -9.32 6.47
C MET A 45 8.42 -10.24 5.26
N PRO A 46 7.48 -11.15 4.92
CA PRO A 46 7.65 -12.07 3.80
C PRO A 46 7.86 -11.40 2.43
N ASP A 47 7.39 -10.17 2.27
CA ASP A 47 7.51 -9.32 1.08
C ASP A 47 8.73 -8.39 1.10
N LEU A 48 9.68 -8.64 2.02
CA LEU A 48 10.90 -7.85 2.19
C LEU A 48 11.71 -7.77 0.88
N HIS A 49 12.02 -6.55 0.46
CA HIS A 49 12.85 -6.28 -0.72
C HIS A 49 13.64 -4.98 -0.56
N PRO A 50 14.67 -4.74 -1.41
CA PRO A 50 15.49 -3.54 -1.30
C PRO A 50 14.69 -2.27 -1.60
N GLY A 51 14.83 -1.26 -0.73
CA GLY A 51 14.35 0.09 -1.01
C GLY A 51 15.49 1.07 -1.27
N CYS A 52 15.16 2.36 -1.45
CA CYS A 52 16.20 3.40 -1.56
C CYS A 52 16.76 3.72 -0.16
N GLY A 53 17.89 3.12 0.18
CA GLY A 53 18.60 3.30 1.45
C GLY A 53 18.13 2.36 2.57
N TYR A 54 16.83 2.19 2.73
CA TYR A 54 16.20 1.32 3.75
C TYR A 54 15.32 0.25 3.10
N PRO A 55 15.04 -0.88 3.78
CA PRO A 55 14.27 -1.96 3.18
C PRO A 55 12.77 -1.63 3.16
N ILE A 56 12.05 -2.18 2.18
CA ILE A 56 10.58 -2.14 2.10
C ILE A 56 10.05 -3.51 2.54
N GLY A 57 8.89 -3.54 3.21
CA GLY A 57 8.35 -4.77 3.80
C GLY A 57 9.03 -5.08 5.14
N ALA A 58 9.15 -4.09 6.02
CA ALA A 58 9.78 -4.25 7.32
C ALA A 58 9.07 -3.43 8.40
N ALA A 59 9.14 -3.92 9.65
CA ALA A 59 8.68 -3.24 10.84
C ALA A 59 9.88 -2.86 11.73
N PHE A 60 9.83 -1.65 12.30
CA PHE A 60 10.92 -1.10 13.11
C PHE A 60 10.38 -0.64 14.44
N PHE A 61 11.10 -0.95 15.53
CA PHE A 61 10.77 -0.50 16.87
C PHE A 61 11.95 0.27 17.46
N SER A 62 11.78 1.58 17.62
CA SER A 62 12.75 2.49 18.24
C SER A 62 12.12 3.20 19.44
N VAL A 63 12.95 3.59 20.41
CA VAL A 63 12.50 4.26 21.64
C VAL A 63 13.08 5.66 21.73
N GLY A 64 12.24 6.66 22.02
CA GLY A 64 12.67 8.05 22.18
C GLY A 64 13.20 8.70 20.90
N ARG A 65 13.04 8.06 19.75
CA ARG A 65 13.45 8.60 18.44
C ARG A 65 12.53 8.10 17.33
N PHE A 66 12.10 9.03 16.48
CA PHE A 66 11.34 8.76 15.27
C PHE A 66 12.23 8.94 14.04
N TYR A 67 12.06 8.07 13.04
CA TYR A 67 12.83 8.07 11.80
C TYR A 67 11.89 8.23 10.60
N PRO A 68 11.66 9.47 10.13
CA PRO A 68 10.77 9.72 8.98
C PRO A 68 11.13 8.90 7.74
N ALA A 69 12.43 8.71 7.47
CA ALA A 69 12.90 7.95 6.32
C ALA A 69 12.48 6.46 6.33
N LEU A 70 12.16 5.89 7.51
CA LEU A 70 11.69 4.50 7.63
C LEU A 70 10.18 4.36 7.37
N VAL A 71 9.43 5.46 7.30
CA VAL A 71 8.01 5.46 6.93
C VAL A 71 7.84 5.33 5.42
N GLY A 72 8.78 5.88 4.65
CA GLY A 72 8.73 5.96 3.20
C GLY A 72 8.23 7.31 2.69
N ASN A 73 8.45 7.54 1.39
CA ASN A 73 8.17 8.84 0.76
C ASN A 73 6.69 9.11 0.55
N ASP A 74 5.88 8.06 0.40
CA ASP A 74 4.43 8.17 0.30
C ASP A 74 3.78 7.81 1.64
N ILE A 75 3.81 8.76 2.57
CA ILE A 75 3.30 8.54 3.93
C ILE A 75 1.81 8.25 3.86
N GLY A 76 1.35 7.22 4.57
CA GLY A 76 -0.06 6.83 4.55
C GLY A 76 -0.49 6.17 3.24
N CYS A 77 0.45 5.79 2.36
CA CYS A 77 0.17 4.85 1.29
C CYS A 77 -0.43 3.57 1.90
N GLY A 78 -1.63 3.20 1.44
CA GLY A 78 -2.41 2.16 2.07
C GLY A 78 -3.66 1.81 1.27
N MET A 79 -4.31 0.75 1.73
CA MET A 79 -5.45 0.16 1.04
C MET A 79 -6.71 0.35 1.87
N ALA A 80 -7.79 0.69 1.20
CA ALA A 80 -9.12 0.74 1.78
C ALA A 80 -10.10 -0.03 0.89
N LEU A 81 -11.00 -0.75 1.54
CA LEU A 81 -11.98 -1.61 0.91
C LEU A 81 -13.38 -1.11 1.25
N TRP A 82 -14.21 -0.93 0.24
CA TRP A 82 -15.61 -0.54 0.40
C TRP A 82 -16.52 -1.54 -0.29
N GLN A 83 -17.63 -1.87 0.36
CA GLN A 83 -18.72 -2.57 -0.29
C GLN A 83 -19.55 -1.58 -1.12
N THR A 84 -19.86 -1.97 -2.35
CA THR A 84 -20.75 -1.20 -3.23
C THR A 84 -22.16 -1.79 -3.24
N ASP A 85 -23.14 -1.04 -3.74
CA ASP A 85 -24.49 -1.57 -4.00
C ASP A 85 -24.60 -2.31 -5.35
N ILE A 86 -23.47 -2.54 -6.01
CA ILE A 86 -23.43 -3.19 -7.32
C ILE A 86 -23.42 -4.70 -7.13
N LEU A 87 -24.51 -5.36 -7.49
CA LEU A 87 -24.56 -6.82 -7.47
C LEU A 87 -23.57 -7.43 -8.47
N ALA A 88 -22.73 -8.35 -8.02
CA ALA A 88 -21.73 -9.05 -8.82
C ALA A 88 -22.35 -9.75 -10.04
N ARG A 89 -23.56 -10.31 -9.92
CA ARG A 89 -24.30 -10.92 -11.05
C ARG A 89 -24.66 -9.95 -12.18
N LYS A 90 -24.64 -8.63 -11.91
CA LYS A 90 -24.90 -7.57 -12.90
C LYS A 90 -23.61 -7.05 -13.55
N TYR A 91 -22.45 -7.57 -13.14
CA TYR A 91 -21.17 -7.18 -13.70
C TYR A 91 -21.08 -7.55 -15.18
N ASN A 92 -20.62 -6.59 -15.98
CA ASN A 92 -20.28 -6.78 -17.39
C ASN A 92 -19.01 -5.97 -17.66
N ALA A 93 -17.92 -6.65 -18.00
CA ALA A 93 -16.59 -6.05 -18.10
C ALA A 93 -16.57 -4.87 -19.08
N ASP A 94 -17.04 -5.08 -20.32
CA ASP A 94 -17.03 -4.07 -21.38
C ASP A 94 -17.78 -2.79 -20.99
N LYS A 95 -18.96 -2.95 -20.35
CA LYS A 95 -19.77 -1.81 -19.91
C LYS A 95 -19.10 -1.03 -18.79
N PHE A 96 -18.42 -1.73 -17.87
CA PHE A 96 -17.72 -1.10 -16.77
C PHE A 96 -16.44 -0.43 -17.22
N GLU A 97 -15.65 -1.08 -18.07
CA GLU A 97 -14.43 -0.50 -18.64
C GLU A 97 -14.73 0.81 -19.37
N LYS A 98 -15.79 0.83 -20.19
CA LYS A 98 -16.21 2.06 -20.87
C LYS A 98 -16.54 3.18 -19.87
N ARG A 99 -17.33 2.88 -18.83
CA ARG A 99 -17.72 3.85 -17.81
C ARG A 99 -16.55 4.34 -16.97
N LEU A 100 -15.62 3.45 -16.61
CA LEU A 100 -14.43 3.79 -15.83
C LEU A 100 -13.44 4.62 -16.66
N SER A 101 -13.34 4.34 -17.96
CA SER A 101 -12.50 5.12 -18.88
C SER A 101 -13.00 6.57 -19.05
N ASP A 102 -14.30 6.79 -18.81
CA ASP A 102 -14.90 8.13 -18.82
C ASP A 102 -14.71 8.88 -17.49
N LEU A 103 -14.17 8.23 -16.43
CA LEU A 103 -13.89 8.89 -15.16
C LEU A 103 -12.48 9.51 -15.17
N ASP A 104 -12.42 10.79 -14.84
CA ASP A 104 -11.16 11.46 -14.59
C ASP A 104 -10.53 11.00 -13.25
N ASP A 105 -9.20 10.94 -13.24
CA ASP A 105 -8.42 10.60 -12.03
C ASP A 105 -8.33 11.78 -11.05
N VAL A 106 -8.65 13.00 -11.49
CA VAL A 106 -8.51 14.19 -10.65
C VAL A 106 -9.90 14.70 -10.30
N ALA A 107 -10.16 14.87 -9.01
CA ALA A 107 -11.38 15.50 -8.54
C ALA A 107 -11.51 16.94 -9.06
N GLU A 108 -12.74 17.33 -9.39
CA GLU A 108 -13.07 18.70 -9.76
C GLU A 108 -12.73 19.68 -8.64
N GLU A 109 -12.33 20.90 -9.00
CA GLU A 109 -11.90 21.93 -8.04
C GLU A 109 -13.00 22.25 -7.01
N SER A 110 -14.25 22.35 -7.46
CA SER A 110 -15.40 22.58 -6.58
C SER A 110 -15.60 21.47 -5.55
N TRP A 111 -15.34 20.21 -5.94
CA TRP A 111 -15.42 19.09 -5.01
C TRP A 111 -14.34 19.18 -3.94
N LEU A 112 -13.13 19.57 -4.32
CA LEU A 112 -12.01 19.77 -3.39
C LEU A 112 -12.29 20.91 -2.40
N GLU A 113 -12.84 22.02 -2.85
CA GLU A 113 -13.22 23.15 -1.98
C GLU A 113 -14.26 22.76 -0.92
N GLU A 114 -15.22 21.90 -1.28
CA GLU A 114 -16.28 21.45 -0.38
C GLU A 114 -15.82 20.38 0.63
N ASN A 115 -14.88 19.51 0.23
CA ASN A 115 -14.54 18.29 0.98
C ASN A 115 -13.19 18.35 1.68
N LEU A 116 -12.29 19.28 1.31
CA LEU A 116 -11.01 19.43 1.98
C LEU A 116 -11.11 20.40 3.16
N PRO A 117 -10.39 20.13 4.27
CA PRO A 117 -10.23 21.11 5.33
C PRO A 117 -9.59 22.40 4.79
N SER A 118 -10.01 23.55 5.30
CA SER A 118 -9.50 24.87 4.88
C SER A 118 -7.97 25.01 4.97
N ALA A 119 -7.32 24.24 5.84
CA ALA A 119 -5.87 24.16 5.95
C ALA A 119 -5.18 23.65 4.66
N PHE A 120 -5.88 22.88 3.83
CA PHE A 120 -5.35 22.35 2.57
C PHE A 120 -5.64 23.23 1.36
N ALA A 121 -6.56 24.19 1.46
CA ALA A 121 -6.98 25.03 0.33
C ALA A 121 -5.82 25.78 -0.33
N GLN A 122 -4.84 26.23 0.47
CA GLN A 122 -3.64 26.93 -0.01
C GLN A 122 -2.41 26.01 -0.13
N HIS A 123 -2.57 24.70 0.06
CA HIS A 123 -1.44 23.78 0.03
C HIS A 123 -0.93 23.60 -1.41
N PRO A 124 0.40 23.64 -1.67
CA PRO A 124 0.95 23.53 -3.03
C PRO A 124 0.54 22.27 -3.80
N TRP A 125 0.14 21.23 -3.07
CA TRP A 125 -0.27 19.92 -3.61
C TRP A 125 -1.79 19.69 -3.51
N CYS A 126 -2.59 20.72 -3.22
CA CYS A 126 -4.04 20.61 -3.09
C CYS A 126 -4.69 19.96 -4.32
N SER A 127 -4.28 20.35 -5.52
CA SER A 127 -4.77 19.79 -6.79
C SER A 127 -4.41 18.31 -7.02
N SER A 128 -3.50 17.76 -6.23
CA SER A 128 -3.16 16.33 -6.28
C SER A 128 -4.02 15.50 -5.33
N LEU A 129 -4.70 16.14 -4.36
CA LEU A 129 -5.67 15.50 -3.50
C LEU A 129 -6.92 15.14 -4.31
N GLY A 130 -7.61 14.06 -3.93
CA GLY A 130 -8.73 13.54 -4.73
C GLY A 130 -8.30 12.84 -6.01
N SER A 131 -7.05 12.37 -6.10
CA SER A 131 -6.57 11.50 -7.18
C SER A 131 -6.07 10.15 -6.68
N ILE A 132 -6.15 9.11 -7.53
CA ILE A 132 -5.55 7.81 -7.26
C ILE A 132 -4.03 7.94 -7.34
N GLY A 133 -3.54 8.55 -8.43
CA GLY A 133 -2.12 8.70 -8.68
C GLY A 133 -1.44 7.59 -9.47
N GLY A 134 -0.16 7.78 -9.75
CA GLY A 134 0.65 6.82 -10.50
C GLY A 134 1.47 5.87 -9.63
N GLY A 135 2.26 5.00 -10.27
CA GLY A 135 3.05 4.00 -9.58
C GLY A 135 2.24 2.71 -9.34
N ASN A 136 2.27 2.20 -8.12
CA ASN A 136 1.51 1.02 -7.71
C ASN A 136 0.10 1.35 -7.18
N HIS A 137 -0.37 2.59 -7.35
CA HIS A 137 -1.70 3.02 -6.96
C HIS A 137 -2.76 2.57 -7.97
N PHE A 138 -3.93 2.17 -7.48
CA PHE A 138 -5.03 1.68 -8.29
C PHE A 138 -6.36 1.81 -7.55
N ALA A 139 -7.45 1.73 -8.31
CA ALA A 139 -8.78 1.46 -7.81
C ALA A 139 -9.38 0.32 -8.64
N GLU A 140 -9.85 -0.73 -7.96
CA GLU A 140 -10.29 -1.97 -8.56
C GLU A 140 -11.67 -2.38 -8.04
N LEU A 141 -12.56 -2.77 -8.94
CA LEU A 141 -13.78 -3.48 -8.58
C LEU A 141 -13.51 -4.98 -8.57
N GLN A 142 -13.73 -5.60 -7.43
CA GLN A 142 -13.42 -6.99 -7.15
C GLN A 142 -14.68 -7.76 -6.78
N GLN A 143 -14.71 -9.05 -7.14
CA GLN A 143 -15.75 -9.99 -6.73
C GLN A 143 -15.15 -10.95 -5.70
N VAL A 144 -15.93 -11.27 -4.67
CA VAL A 144 -15.55 -12.31 -3.70
C VAL A 144 -15.52 -13.66 -4.41
N ASP A 145 -14.33 -14.25 -4.52
CA ASP A 145 -14.12 -15.57 -5.13
C ASP A 145 -14.29 -16.69 -4.10
N GLN A 146 -13.66 -16.55 -2.94
CA GLN A 146 -13.69 -17.55 -1.88
C GLN A 146 -13.77 -16.90 -0.49
N ILE A 147 -14.57 -17.49 0.40
CA ILE A 147 -14.65 -17.13 1.82
C ILE A 147 -13.94 -18.23 2.62
N ILE A 148 -12.80 -17.88 3.23
CA ILE A 148 -12.02 -18.82 4.04
C ILE A 148 -12.56 -18.92 5.48
N ASN A 149 -12.98 -17.79 6.06
CA ASN A 149 -13.56 -17.72 7.40
C ASN A 149 -14.90 -16.95 7.34
N ALA A 150 -16.01 -17.70 7.43
CA ALA A 150 -17.35 -17.13 7.29
C ALA A 150 -17.75 -16.22 8.46
N GLU A 151 -17.27 -16.49 9.68
CA GLU A 151 -17.58 -15.68 10.86
C GLU A 151 -16.92 -14.30 10.78
N LEU A 152 -15.62 -14.25 10.49
CA LEU A 152 -14.90 -12.98 10.30
C LEU A 152 -15.44 -12.19 9.10
N PHE A 153 -15.84 -12.88 8.03
CA PHE A 153 -16.45 -12.23 6.87
C PHE A 153 -17.79 -11.56 7.23
N ALA A 154 -18.64 -12.25 7.99
CA ALA A 154 -19.90 -11.68 8.48
C ALA A 154 -19.66 -10.51 9.45
N LEU A 155 -18.68 -10.62 10.36
CA LEU A 155 -18.31 -9.54 11.28
C LEU A 155 -17.75 -8.30 10.57
N ALA A 156 -17.10 -8.48 9.41
CA ALA A 156 -16.65 -7.38 8.57
C ALA A 156 -17.81 -6.65 7.86
N GLY A 157 -19.05 -7.17 7.92
CA GLY A 157 -20.22 -6.58 7.28
C GLY A 157 -20.20 -6.69 5.75
N LEU A 158 -19.38 -7.59 5.20
CA LEU A 158 -19.26 -7.80 3.77
C LEU A 158 -20.29 -8.80 3.26
N ASP A 159 -20.67 -8.65 1.99
CA ASP A 159 -21.62 -9.46 1.26
C ASP A 159 -21.02 -9.85 -0.10
N ALA A 160 -20.84 -11.15 -0.30
CA ALA A 160 -20.27 -11.72 -1.51
C ALA A 160 -21.16 -11.51 -2.76
N GLN A 161 -22.43 -11.13 -2.60
CA GLN A 161 -23.29 -10.76 -3.70
C GLN A 161 -22.95 -9.41 -4.31
N HIS A 162 -22.20 -8.57 -3.60
CA HIS A 162 -21.83 -7.22 -4.01
C HIS A 162 -20.38 -7.14 -4.48
N LEU A 163 -20.13 -6.29 -5.46
CA LEU A 163 -18.77 -5.92 -5.84
C LEU A 163 -18.14 -5.08 -4.73
N GLN A 164 -16.85 -5.30 -4.53
CA GLN A 164 -16.02 -4.60 -3.56
C GLN A 164 -15.11 -3.63 -4.31
N LEU A 165 -15.01 -2.38 -3.84
CA LEU A 165 -14.08 -1.40 -4.35
C LEU A 165 -12.83 -1.41 -3.47
N LEU A 166 -11.69 -1.78 -4.03
CA LEU A 166 -10.40 -1.70 -3.37
C LEU A 166 -9.61 -0.53 -3.95
N VAL A 167 -9.27 0.44 -3.12
CA VAL A 167 -8.44 1.58 -3.52
C VAL A 167 -7.11 1.49 -2.78
N HIS A 168 -6.03 1.56 -3.55
CA HIS A 168 -4.67 1.72 -3.08
C HIS A 168 -4.18 3.09 -3.53
N SER A 169 -3.96 3.98 -2.57
CA SER A 169 -3.42 5.32 -2.81
C SER A 169 -2.66 5.79 -1.58
N GLY A 170 -2.18 7.02 -1.62
CA GLY A 170 -1.41 7.62 -0.54
C GLY A 170 -1.58 9.12 -0.50
N SER A 171 -0.56 9.79 -0.01
CA SER A 171 -0.55 11.21 0.32
C SER A 171 -0.33 12.16 -0.85
N ARG A 172 -0.14 11.63 -2.06
CA ARG A 172 -0.15 12.40 -3.32
C ARG A 172 0.86 13.55 -3.39
N GLY A 173 2.00 13.44 -2.71
CA GLY A 173 3.05 14.45 -2.72
C GLY A 173 3.02 15.44 -1.57
N VAL A 174 1.96 15.44 -0.76
CA VAL A 174 1.86 16.30 0.43
C VAL A 174 3.03 16.13 1.42
N PRO A 175 3.49 14.91 1.76
CA PRO A 175 4.54 14.68 2.76
C PRO A 175 5.93 14.52 2.13
N LEU A 176 6.03 14.46 0.80
CA LEU A 176 7.29 14.26 0.08
C LEU A 176 8.34 15.32 0.48
N LEU A 177 7.91 16.57 0.72
CA LEU A 177 8.79 17.66 1.16
C LEU A 177 9.32 17.49 2.60
N SER A 178 8.54 16.91 3.53
CA SER A 178 9.03 16.67 4.89
C SER A 178 10.10 15.58 4.93
N CYS A 179 10.01 14.58 4.05
CA CYS A 179 11.00 13.51 3.98
C CYS A 179 12.20 13.88 3.08
N GLN A 180 11.99 14.63 2.00
CA GLN A 180 13.07 15.16 1.15
C GLN A 180 13.89 16.27 1.82
N ALA A 181 13.30 17.08 2.71
CA ALA A 181 14.09 18.00 3.54
C ALA A 181 15.10 17.26 4.45
N CYS A 182 14.88 15.96 4.69
CA CYS A 182 15.81 15.09 5.41
C CYS A 182 16.72 14.27 4.48
N TYR A 183 16.58 14.31 3.14
CA TYR A 183 17.35 13.48 2.19
C TYR A 183 17.32 13.98 0.72
N ASP A 184 18.49 13.98 0.07
CA ASP A 184 18.69 14.06 -1.40
C ASP A 184 19.91 13.18 -1.75
N PRO A 185 20.04 12.47 -2.92
CA PRO A 185 19.15 12.35 -4.07
C PRO A 185 18.87 10.89 -4.50
N CYS A 186 17.61 10.47 -4.54
CA CYS A 186 17.23 9.24 -5.26
C CYS A 186 16.38 9.65 -6.46
N GLY A 187 16.95 9.55 -7.66
CA GLY A 187 16.34 9.92 -8.92
C GLY A 187 15.12 9.05 -9.24
N TYR A 188 13.96 9.40 -8.68
CA TYR A 188 12.70 8.73 -8.97
C TYR A 188 12.19 9.16 -10.35
N LYS A 189 12.43 8.35 -11.38
CA LYS A 189 11.74 8.51 -12.66
C LYS A 189 10.29 8.06 -12.49
N LYS A 190 9.35 9.00 -12.47
CA LYS A 190 7.90 8.71 -12.57
C LYS A 190 7.65 7.91 -13.85
N SER A 191 7.20 6.66 -13.70
CA SER A 191 6.85 5.77 -14.79
C SER A 191 5.36 5.43 -14.75
N ARG A 192 4.68 5.82 -15.83
CA ARG A 192 3.33 5.47 -16.36
C ARG A 192 2.09 5.84 -15.52
N ARG A 193 1.04 6.22 -16.26
CA ARG A 193 -0.29 6.67 -15.80
C ARG A 193 -0.96 5.64 -14.90
N ALA A 194 -1.80 6.12 -13.99
CA ALA A 194 -2.77 5.33 -13.24
C ALA A 194 -3.54 4.40 -14.20
N SER A 195 -3.77 3.16 -13.78
CA SER A 195 -4.60 2.20 -14.53
C SER A 195 -5.78 1.78 -13.68
N TRP A 196 -7.00 2.07 -14.16
CA TRP A 196 -8.18 1.35 -13.71
C TRP A 196 -8.06 -0.10 -14.17
N ARG A 197 -8.21 -1.05 -13.23
CA ARG A 197 -8.09 -2.49 -13.53
C ARG A 197 -9.36 -3.22 -13.16
N THR A 198 -9.72 -4.17 -13.99
CA THR A 198 -10.75 -5.17 -13.73
C THR A 198 -10.07 -6.55 -13.75
N GLU A 199 -9.44 -6.95 -12.64
CA GLU A 199 -8.80 -8.26 -12.55
C GLU A 199 -9.67 -9.22 -11.72
N ARG A 200 -9.92 -10.42 -12.25
CA ARG A 200 -10.24 -11.59 -11.42
C ARG A 200 -8.93 -12.24 -11.01
N ARG A 201 -8.52 -12.09 -9.75
CA ARG A 201 -7.39 -12.85 -9.20
C ARG A 201 -7.91 -14.09 -8.50
N SER A 202 -7.71 -15.24 -9.12
CA SER A 202 -7.79 -16.53 -8.43
C SER A 202 -6.52 -16.72 -7.61
N VAL A 203 -6.65 -16.76 -6.29
CA VAL A 203 -5.54 -17.19 -5.42
C VAL A 203 -5.49 -18.71 -5.53
N VAL A 204 -4.62 -19.22 -6.41
CA VAL A 204 -4.32 -20.65 -6.47
C VAL A 204 -3.59 -21.02 -5.19
N SER A 205 -4.28 -21.74 -4.30
CA SER A 205 -3.68 -22.35 -3.12
C SER A 205 -2.56 -23.31 -3.55
N PRO A 206 -1.36 -23.28 -2.94
CA PRO A 206 -0.37 -24.32 -3.19
C PRO A 206 -0.97 -25.65 -2.71
N GLY A 207 -0.93 -26.65 -3.60
CA GLY A 207 -1.47 -27.98 -3.36
C GLY A 207 -0.95 -28.60 -2.06
N ARG A 208 -1.84 -29.39 -1.45
CA ARG A 208 -1.62 -30.18 -0.23
C ARG A 208 -0.41 -31.09 -0.30
#